data_AF-A0A0F4GY17-F1
#
_entry.id   AF-A0A0F4GY17-F1
#
_cell.length_a   1.000
_cell.length_b   1.000
_cell.length_c   1.000
_cell.angle_alpha   90.00
_cell.angle_beta   90.00
_cell.angle_gamma   90.00
#
_symmetry.space_group_name_H-M   'P 1'
#
loop_
_entity.id
_entity.type
_entity.pdbx_description
1 polymer ?
#
loop_
_entity_poly.entity_id
_entity_poly.type
_entity_poly.pdbx_seq_one_letter_code
_entity_poly.pdbx_strand_id
1 'polypeptide(L)'
;MSTLEQELDLLGQSLKRKRSASSDSLDGQHHIRPPPNSGRVTARRDSVAGSCLEHPIDLDDDSEDAEAGILAALNLPREVIVIEDSDEDADISNTLISFSRSSRRRIRKQERLPERTRIPEPKRAAEPKMYPVLVMDDPKFLRSKALVEEVTRYSFKKAELIREALYPFKTAVIVSDKLIKSGNWRLAILGDTVLKTALLDSRFGVNETLYETHIFGQDRGTNAALAEAARRHGLSDLLVPFIVSRDPSSKMLGTLVEAIIGAIWVDSDKDLAAVKRFLEVLYHIKLD
;
A
#
# COMPACT_ATOMS: atom_id res chain seq x y z
N MET A 1 -57.47 -2.72 25.28
CA MET A 1 -56.55 -3.74 24.74
C MET A 1 -56.33 -3.39 23.29
N SER A 2 -55.09 -3.00 22.97
CA SER A 2 -54.76 -2.30 21.72
C SER A 2 -54.42 -3.30 20.62
N THR A 3 -54.59 -2.83 19.39
CA THR A 3 -54.33 -3.51 18.11
C THR A 3 -52.93 -4.08 17.93
N LEU A 4 -52.00 -3.83 18.86
CA LEU A 4 -50.63 -4.39 18.86
C LEU A 4 -50.54 -5.82 19.41
N GLU A 5 -51.52 -6.29 20.21
CA GLU A 5 -51.49 -7.66 20.74
C GLU A 5 -52.00 -8.70 19.72
N GLN A 6 -52.72 -8.27 18.67
CA GLN A 6 -53.20 -9.17 17.61
C GLN A 6 -52.16 -9.46 16.51
N GLU A 7 -51.16 -8.61 16.31
CA GLU A 7 -50.13 -8.82 15.27
C GLU A 7 -49.00 -9.76 15.73
N LEU A 8 -48.75 -9.87 17.04
CA LEU A 8 -47.72 -10.77 17.58
C LEU A 8 -48.14 -12.26 17.56
N ASP A 9 -49.44 -12.55 17.58
CA ASP A 9 -49.94 -13.95 17.58
C ASP A 9 -49.94 -14.58 16.17
N LEU A 10 -49.96 -13.75 15.11
CA LEU A 10 -49.90 -14.20 13.71
C LEU A 10 -48.48 -14.55 13.25
N LEU A 11 -47.44 -13.95 13.85
CA LEU A 11 -46.04 -14.27 13.53
C LEU A 11 -45.53 -15.56 14.20
N GLY A 12 -46.18 -16.03 15.26
CA GLY A 12 -45.82 -17.26 15.97
C GLY A 12 -46.18 -18.57 15.24
N GLN A 13 -47.11 -18.53 14.28
CA GLN A 13 -47.63 -19.75 13.63
C GLN A 13 -46.90 -20.15 12.33
N SER A 14 -46.03 -19.29 11.80
CA SER A 14 -45.33 -19.54 10.52
C SER A 14 -44.02 -20.36 10.64
N LEU A 15 -43.53 -20.63 11.86
CA LEU A 15 -42.23 -21.31 12.08
C LEU A 15 -42.31 -22.79 12.46
N LYS A 16 -43.50 -23.41 12.44
CA LYS A 16 -43.70 -24.82 12.84
C LYS A 16 -43.94 -25.82 11.70
N ARG A 17 -43.82 -25.44 10.43
CA ARG A 17 -43.99 -26.37 9.29
C ARG A 17 -42.73 -26.44 8.42
N LYS A 18 -41.67 -27.10 8.89
CA LYS A 18 -40.59 -27.61 8.02
C LYS A 18 -39.67 -28.60 8.76
N ARG A 19 -40.24 -29.66 9.34
CA ARG A 19 -39.51 -30.88 9.74
C ARG A 19 -40.45 -32.08 9.68
N SER A 20 -40.30 -32.91 8.62
CA SER A 20 -40.35 -34.38 8.69
C SER A 20 -40.51 -35.05 7.32
N ALA A 21 -39.82 -36.18 7.18
CA ALA A 21 -39.87 -37.24 6.13
C ALA A 21 -39.07 -36.93 4.84
N SER A 22 -38.26 -37.84 4.29
CA SER A 22 -38.29 -39.30 4.38
C SER A 22 -36.90 -39.96 4.36
N SER A 23 -36.84 -41.12 5.02
CA SER A 23 -35.91 -42.21 4.79
C SER A 23 -36.05 -42.75 3.35
N ASP A 24 -34.95 -43.19 2.75
CA ASP A 24 -34.87 -44.55 2.20
C ASP A 24 -33.43 -44.97 1.93
N SER A 25 -33.17 -46.20 2.36
CA SER A 25 -31.99 -47.03 2.31
C SER A 25 -31.62 -47.46 0.89
N LEU A 26 -30.31 -47.57 0.58
CA LEU A 26 -29.78 -48.72 -0.15
C LEU A 26 -28.30 -48.96 0.19
N ASP A 27 -28.02 -50.24 0.47
CA ASP A 27 -26.74 -50.89 0.68
C ASP A 27 -25.77 -50.74 -0.51
N GLY A 28 -24.47 -50.80 -0.21
CA GLY A 28 -23.42 -50.90 -1.22
C GLY A 28 -22.02 -51.02 -0.62
N GLN A 29 -21.70 -52.20 -0.08
CA GLN A 29 -20.36 -52.59 0.33
C GLN A 29 -19.38 -52.55 -0.86
N HIS A 30 -18.27 -51.81 -0.74
CA HIS A 30 -17.04 -52.12 -1.47
C HIS A 30 -15.81 -51.90 -0.58
N HIS A 31 -15.19 -53.03 -0.21
CA HIS A 31 -13.83 -53.12 0.32
C HIS A 31 -12.80 -52.68 -0.73
N ILE A 32 -11.94 -51.69 -0.46
CA ILE A 32 -10.55 -51.65 -0.95
C ILE A 32 -9.62 -50.97 0.08
N ARG A 33 -8.72 -51.81 0.63
CA ARG A 33 -7.38 -51.65 1.23
C ARG A 33 -6.80 -50.26 1.62
N PRO A 34 -6.13 -50.16 2.79
CA PRO A 34 -5.17 -49.10 3.09
C PRO A 34 -3.75 -49.45 2.60
N PRO A 35 -2.91 -48.45 2.22
CA PRO A 35 -1.49 -48.64 2.03
C PRO A 35 -0.70 -48.53 3.35
N PRO A 36 0.54 -49.06 3.39
CA PRO A 36 1.24 -49.38 4.61
C PRO A 36 2.09 -48.24 5.19
N ASN A 37 2.25 -48.38 6.49
CA ASN A 37 3.11 -47.72 7.43
C ASN A 37 4.61 -47.84 7.07
N SER A 38 5.34 -46.71 7.01
CA SER A 38 6.80 -46.64 7.16
C SER A 38 7.09 -45.36 7.97
N GLY A 39 7.51 -45.47 9.23
CA GLY A 39 8.92 -45.54 9.59
C GLY A 39 9.30 -44.27 10.38
N ARG A 40 9.22 -44.32 11.71
CA ARG A 40 10.37 -44.30 12.66
C ARG A 40 11.24 -43.02 12.69
N VAL A 41 11.15 -42.33 13.85
CA VAL A 41 12.26 -41.96 14.78
C VAL A 41 13.26 -40.91 14.24
N THR A 42 13.36 -39.72 14.84
CA THR A 42 14.13 -39.47 16.07
C THR A 42 13.76 -38.14 16.73
N ALA A 43 13.80 -38.14 18.07
CA ALA A 43 13.78 -36.98 18.93
C ALA A 43 15.18 -36.34 19.04
N ARG A 44 15.22 -35.00 19.13
CA ARG A 44 16.25 -34.13 19.75
C ARG A 44 15.53 -32.81 20.06
N ARG A 45 15.23 -32.42 21.31
CA ARG A 45 16.11 -31.96 22.41
C ARG A 45 17.10 -30.86 21.99
N ASP A 46 16.80 -29.64 22.45
CA ASP A 46 17.63 -28.68 23.19
C ASP A 46 17.27 -27.25 22.73
N SER A 47 16.55 -26.45 23.53
CA SER A 47 17.09 -25.57 24.58
C SER A 47 18.19 -24.64 24.05
N VAL A 48 17.95 -23.33 24.01
CA VAL A 48 18.86 -22.26 24.48
C VAL A 48 18.18 -20.88 24.33
N ALA A 49 18.20 -20.14 25.45
CA ALA A 49 18.25 -18.69 25.68
C ALA A 49 17.83 -17.73 24.54
N GLY A 50 16.97 -16.73 24.77
CA GLY A 50 17.05 -15.79 25.89
C GLY A 50 18.02 -14.65 25.55
N SER A 51 17.52 -13.53 25.02
CA SER A 51 18.16 -12.23 25.21
C SER A 51 17.12 -11.12 25.14
N CYS A 52 16.77 -10.61 26.33
CA CYS A 52 16.24 -9.28 26.54
C CYS A 52 17.25 -8.25 26.00
N LEU A 53 16.77 -7.28 25.23
CA LEU A 53 17.42 -5.98 25.12
C LEU A 53 16.32 -4.92 25.09
N GLU A 54 16.02 -4.43 26.29
CA GLU A 54 15.43 -3.13 26.54
C GLU A 54 16.44 -2.06 26.12
N HIS A 55 16.01 -1.05 25.37
CA HIS A 55 16.63 0.27 25.45
C HIS A 55 15.55 1.36 25.36
N PRO A 56 15.73 2.47 26.09
CA PRO A 56 14.68 3.41 26.43
C PRO A 56 14.53 4.54 25.41
N ILE A 57 13.37 5.17 25.57
CA ILE A 57 12.89 6.46 25.07
C ILE A 57 13.95 7.55 25.15
N ASP A 58 14.02 8.42 24.13
CA ASP A 58 14.21 9.86 24.33
C ASP A 58 13.23 10.62 23.43
N LEU A 59 12.39 11.40 24.10
CA LEU A 59 11.44 12.37 23.56
C LEU A 59 12.13 13.72 23.62
N ASP A 60 12.37 14.34 22.47
CA ASP A 60 12.65 15.77 22.41
C ASP A 60 11.46 16.48 21.76
N ASP A 61 10.79 17.17 22.67
CA ASP A 61 9.82 18.25 22.56
C ASP A 61 10.55 19.49 22.06
N ASP A 62 10.03 20.18 21.04
CA ASP A 62 10.29 21.61 20.82
C ASP A 62 9.13 22.20 20.00
N SER A 63 8.28 22.87 20.76
CA SER A 63 7.32 23.92 20.44
C SER A 63 7.96 25.08 19.64
N GLU A 64 7.27 25.89 18.84
CA GLU A 64 6.47 27.09 19.20
C GLU A 64 6.14 27.78 17.85
N ASP A 65 4.87 28.12 17.56
CA ASP A 65 4.32 29.50 17.50
C ASP A 65 4.13 30.00 16.04
N ALA A 66 2.89 30.29 15.60
CA ALA A 66 2.17 31.58 15.65
C ALA A 66 2.65 32.53 14.52
N GLU A 67 1.88 33.27 13.73
CA GLU A 67 0.53 33.82 13.80
C GLU A 67 -0.03 34.10 12.38
N ALA A 68 -1.33 34.45 12.40
CA ALA A 68 -2.21 35.06 11.41
C ALA A 68 -1.65 36.01 10.33
N GLY A 69 -2.38 36.07 9.22
CA GLY A 69 -2.37 37.23 8.31
C GLY A 69 -3.37 37.11 7.17
N ILE A 70 -4.58 37.62 7.38
CA ILE A 70 -5.64 37.79 6.38
C ILE A 70 -5.19 38.80 5.32
N LEU A 71 -5.39 38.52 4.02
CA LEU A 71 -5.80 39.53 3.03
C LEU A 71 -6.50 38.91 1.82
N ALA A 72 -7.60 39.56 1.47
CA ALA A 72 -8.62 39.13 0.52
C ALA A 72 -8.28 39.43 -0.94
N ALA A 73 -9.03 38.74 -1.81
CA ALA A 73 -9.46 39.11 -3.15
C ALA A 73 -8.38 39.43 -4.20
N LEU A 74 -8.29 38.56 -5.22
CA LEU A 74 -8.45 38.90 -6.64
C LEU A 74 -8.38 37.61 -7.47
N ASN A 75 -9.34 37.46 -8.38
CA ASN A 75 -9.60 36.26 -9.18
C ASN A 75 -8.68 36.24 -10.42
N LEU A 76 -7.41 35.86 -10.23
CA LEU A 76 -6.43 35.64 -11.30
C LEU A 76 -5.80 34.24 -11.14
N PRO A 77 -5.38 33.58 -12.24
CA PRO A 77 -4.65 32.32 -12.18
C PRO A 77 -3.37 32.51 -11.35
N ARG A 78 -3.29 31.86 -10.19
CA ARG A 78 -2.12 31.96 -9.31
C ARG A 78 -1.01 31.04 -9.82
N GLU A 79 -0.02 31.65 -10.45
CA GLU A 79 1.30 31.07 -10.70
C GLU A 79 2.03 30.99 -9.35
N VAL A 80 2.32 29.77 -8.88
CA VAL A 80 3.11 29.57 -7.65
C VAL A 80 4.53 29.23 -8.08
N ILE A 81 5.42 30.23 -8.03
CA ILE A 81 6.86 30.03 -8.18
C ILE A 81 7.39 29.57 -6.83
N VAL A 82 7.71 28.29 -6.72
CA VAL A 82 8.42 27.75 -5.55
C VAL A 82 9.91 27.91 -5.82
N ILE A 83 10.58 28.78 -5.05
CA ILE A 83 12.04 28.89 -5.04
C ILE A 83 12.53 27.83 -4.05
N GLU A 84 13.11 26.74 -4.56
CA GLU A 84 13.75 25.72 -3.71
C GLU A 84 15.15 26.21 -3.32
N ASP A 85 15.41 26.28 -2.02
CA ASP A 85 16.78 26.35 -1.50
C ASP A 85 17.49 25.03 -1.80
N SER A 86 18.74 25.12 -2.25
CA SER A 86 19.52 24.00 -2.76
C SER A 86 19.96 23.06 -1.64
N ASP A 87 19.24 21.95 -1.45
CA ASP A 87 19.70 20.83 -0.63
C ASP A 87 20.70 19.96 -1.44
N GLU A 88 21.93 19.87 -0.94
CA GLU A 88 22.96 18.96 -1.44
C GLU A 88 22.59 17.51 -1.06
N ASP A 89 22.23 16.70 -2.05
CA ASP A 89 22.06 15.25 -1.87
C ASP A 89 23.43 14.59 -1.64
N ALA A 90 23.67 14.15 -0.40
CA ALA A 90 24.78 13.26 -0.07
C ALA A 90 24.46 11.82 -0.55
N ASP A 91 25.24 11.34 -1.53
CA ASP A 91 25.26 9.96 -2.01
C ASP A 91 25.65 8.99 -0.87
N ILE A 92 24.68 8.32 -0.26
CA ILE A 92 24.92 7.15 0.59
C ILE A 92 24.69 5.89 -0.25
N SER A 93 25.74 5.44 -0.95
CA SER A 93 25.75 4.13 -1.58
C SER A 93 26.20 3.05 -0.58
N ASN A 94 25.27 2.12 -0.32
CA ASN A 94 25.48 0.89 0.43
C ASN A 94 26.64 0.07 -0.15
N THR A 95 27.64 -0.24 0.68
CA THR A 95 28.70 -1.21 0.38
C THR A 95 28.51 -2.45 1.25
N LEU A 96 27.98 -3.53 0.67
CA LEU A 96 28.10 -4.89 1.21
C LEU A 96 28.60 -5.85 0.12
N ILE A 97 29.90 -6.13 0.22
CA ILE A 97 30.60 -7.41 0.08
C ILE A 97 29.93 -8.48 -0.82
N SER A 98 30.61 -8.84 -1.92
CA SER A 98 30.76 -10.25 -2.32
C SER A 98 32.08 -10.50 -3.04
N PHE A 99 32.58 -11.72 -2.82
CA PHE A 99 33.93 -12.21 -3.07
C PHE A 99 34.24 -12.55 -4.54
N SER A 100 35.51 -12.29 -4.89
CA SER A 100 36.41 -13.08 -5.75
C SER A 100 35.99 -13.44 -7.18
N ARG A 101 36.75 -12.91 -8.15
CA ARG A 101 37.29 -13.72 -9.26
C ARG A 101 38.58 -13.10 -9.82
N SER A 102 39.64 -13.89 -9.72
CA SER A 102 40.97 -13.66 -10.27
C SER A 102 40.94 -13.26 -11.74
N SER A 103 41.62 -12.16 -12.09
CA SER A 103 42.08 -11.89 -13.45
C SER A 103 43.30 -10.97 -13.42
N ARG A 104 44.46 -11.55 -13.73
CA ARG A 104 45.72 -10.85 -14.00
C ARG A 104 45.51 -9.84 -15.13
N ARG A 105 45.68 -8.55 -14.86
CA ARG A 105 45.78 -7.52 -15.89
C ARG A 105 47.14 -6.83 -15.82
N ARG A 106 47.84 -6.89 -16.96
CA ARG A 106 49.12 -6.23 -17.25
C ARG A 106 49.01 -4.72 -17.05
N ILE A 107 49.94 -4.17 -16.28
CA ILE A 107 50.13 -2.72 -16.12
C ILE A 107 50.79 -2.19 -17.40
N ARG A 108 50.05 -1.44 -18.21
CA ARG A 108 50.58 -0.60 -19.28
C ARG A 108 50.77 0.80 -18.70
N LYS A 109 52.04 1.24 -18.55
CA LYS A 109 52.39 2.64 -18.28
C LYS A 109 51.86 3.50 -19.44
N GLN A 110 50.81 4.27 -19.19
CA GLN A 110 50.36 5.33 -20.07
C GLN A 110 50.95 6.65 -19.55
N GLU A 111 51.78 7.29 -20.36
CA GLU A 111 52.31 8.63 -20.13
C GLU A 111 51.15 9.62 -19.97
N ARG A 112 51.13 10.31 -18.83
CA ARG A 112 50.13 11.34 -18.52
C ARG A 112 50.50 12.62 -19.26
N LEU A 113 49.67 13.00 -20.22
CA LEU A 113 49.66 14.34 -20.81
C LEU A 113 49.20 15.38 -19.77
N PRO A 114 49.69 16.64 -19.85
CA PRO A 114 49.40 17.67 -18.86
C PRO A 114 47.90 17.98 -18.80
N GLU A 115 47.42 18.01 -17.56
CA GLU A 115 46.03 18.21 -17.17
C GLU A 115 45.58 19.60 -17.60
N ARG A 116 44.75 19.64 -18.65
CA ARG A 116 44.21 20.87 -19.23
C ARG A 116 43.27 21.49 -18.19
N THR A 117 43.68 22.61 -17.59
CA THR A 117 42.91 23.38 -16.60
C THR A 117 41.53 23.69 -17.17
N ARG A 118 40.51 22.94 -16.75
CA ARG A 118 39.12 23.17 -17.15
C ARG A 118 38.66 24.46 -16.47
N ILE A 119 38.40 25.48 -17.26
CA ILE A 119 37.74 26.70 -16.79
C ILE A 119 36.37 26.26 -16.26
N PRO A 120 36.02 26.53 -14.99
CA PRO A 120 34.71 26.19 -14.45
C PRO A 120 33.65 26.95 -15.24
N GLU A 121 32.76 26.21 -15.91
CA GLU A 121 31.66 26.81 -16.63
C GLU A 121 30.81 27.64 -15.66
N PRO A 122 30.36 28.84 -16.07
CA PRO A 122 29.53 29.68 -15.22
C PRO A 122 28.26 28.91 -14.83
N LYS A 123 28.04 28.74 -13.53
CA LYS A 123 26.81 28.16 -12.97
C LYS A 123 25.62 28.96 -13.51
N ARG A 124 24.95 28.44 -14.55
CA ARG A 124 23.68 29.01 -15.03
C ARG A 124 22.72 29.00 -13.85
N ALA A 125 22.13 30.16 -13.55
CA ALA A 125 21.05 30.25 -12.58
C ALA A 125 19.97 29.22 -12.96
N ALA A 126 19.56 28.39 -12.00
CA ALA A 126 18.56 27.37 -12.25
C ALA A 126 17.26 28.04 -12.70
N GLU A 127 16.75 27.64 -13.86
CA GLU A 127 15.46 28.13 -14.33
C GLU A 127 14.36 27.73 -13.33
N PRO A 128 13.38 28.60 -13.07
CA PRO A 128 12.28 28.30 -12.15
C PRO A 128 11.52 27.07 -12.64
N LYS A 129 11.50 26.00 -11.84
CA LYS A 129 10.75 24.78 -12.15
C LYS A 129 9.26 25.05 -11.92
N MET A 130 8.47 24.94 -12.97
CA MET A 130 7.01 24.96 -12.86
C MET A 130 6.49 23.56 -12.52
N TYR A 131 5.69 23.46 -11.47
CA TYR A 131 5.05 22.21 -11.06
C TYR A 131 3.56 22.21 -11.41
N PRO A 132 3.00 21.10 -11.91
CA PRO A 132 1.56 20.97 -12.13
C PRO A 132 0.79 21.14 -10.81
N VAL A 133 -0.36 21.82 -10.87
CA VAL A 133 -1.28 21.99 -9.73
C VAL A 133 -2.47 21.05 -9.92
N LEU A 134 -2.72 20.16 -8.96
CA LEU A 134 -3.89 19.29 -8.96
C LEU A 134 -5.07 19.97 -8.27
N VAL A 135 -6.01 20.45 -9.08
CA VAL A 135 -7.23 21.11 -8.61
C VAL A 135 -8.15 20.09 -7.91
N MET A 136 -8.68 20.45 -6.74
CA MET A 136 -9.54 19.56 -5.93
C MET A 136 -10.98 19.47 -6.45
N ASP A 137 -11.45 20.49 -7.18
CA ASP A 137 -12.80 20.53 -7.75
C ASP A 137 -12.87 19.98 -9.18
N ASP A 138 -11.80 19.32 -9.65
CA ASP A 138 -11.77 18.68 -10.96
C ASP A 138 -12.85 17.58 -11.05
N PRO A 139 -13.84 17.69 -11.96
CA PRO A 139 -14.92 16.70 -12.07
C PRO A 139 -14.43 15.28 -12.36
N LYS A 140 -13.27 15.11 -13.01
CA LYS A 140 -12.67 13.79 -13.21
C LYS A 140 -12.18 13.22 -11.89
N PHE A 141 -11.50 14.03 -11.09
CA PHE A 141 -11.07 13.65 -9.75
C PHE A 141 -12.23 13.28 -8.84
N LEU A 142 -13.29 14.08 -8.81
CA LEU A 142 -14.44 13.80 -7.94
C LEU A 142 -15.08 12.44 -8.28
N ARG A 143 -15.16 12.08 -9.57
CA ARG A 143 -15.61 10.75 -10.00
C ARG A 143 -14.64 9.65 -9.58
N SER A 144 -13.34 9.86 -9.77
CA SER A 144 -12.31 8.91 -9.33
C SER A 144 -12.32 8.68 -7.83
N LYS A 145 -12.47 9.75 -7.04
CA LYS A 145 -12.61 9.69 -5.58
C LYS A 145 -13.83 8.86 -5.19
N ALA A 146 -14.99 9.15 -5.77
CA ALA A 146 -16.23 8.40 -5.49
C ALA A 146 -16.07 6.90 -5.78
N LEU A 147 -15.45 6.53 -6.92
CA LEU A 147 -15.16 5.13 -7.25
C LEU A 147 -14.25 4.48 -6.20
N VAL A 148 -13.18 5.17 -5.78
CA VAL A 148 -12.29 4.62 -4.75
C VAL A 148 -13.02 4.47 -3.41
N GLU A 149 -13.82 5.43 -2.99
CA GLU A 149 -14.60 5.35 -1.75
C GLU A 149 -15.62 4.18 -1.79
N GLU A 150 -16.24 3.95 -2.95
CA GLU A 150 -17.14 2.82 -3.17
C GLU A 150 -16.40 1.47 -3.06
N VAL A 151 -15.29 1.31 -3.78
CA VAL A 151 -14.49 0.07 -3.80
C VAL A 151 -13.86 -0.20 -2.44
N THR A 152 -13.31 0.82 -1.79
CA THR A 152 -12.61 0.67 -0.51
C THR A 152 -13.57 0.58 0.68
N ARG A 153 -14.83 1.01 0.51
CA ARG A 153 -15.80 1.26 1.58
C ARG A 153 -15.25 2.20 2.66
N TYR A 154 -14.34 3.09 2.27
CA TYR A 154 -13.70 4.06 3.14
C TYR A 154 -14.02 5.47 2.64
N SER A 155 -14.46 6.37 3.53
CA SER A 155 -14.70 7.77 3.19
C SER A 155 -13.52 8.62 3.65
N PHE A 156 -12.89 9.32 2.71
CA PHE A 156 -11.69 10.13 3.00
C PHE A 156 -12.07 11.46 3.65
N LYS A 157 -11.47 11.76 4.80
CA LYS A 157 -11.57 13.06 5.48
C LYS A 157 -10.68 14.10 4.76
N LYS A 158 -9.49 13.69 4.33
CA LYS A 158 -8.47 14.50 3.67
C LYS A 158 -8.40 14.13 2.18
N ALA A 159 -9.16 14.85 1.35
CA ALA A 159 -9.26 14.58 -0.07
C ALA A 159 -7.92 14.73 -0.81
N GLU A 160 -6.97 15.51 -0.28
CA GLU A 160 -5.63 15.68 -0.83
C GLU A 160 -4.82 14.37 -0.84
N LEU A 161 -5.05 13.46 0.12
CA LEU A 161 -4.35 12.18 0.19
C LEU A 161 -4.75 11.27 -0.97
N ILE A 162 -6.05 11.20 -1.25
CA ILE A 162 -6.53 10.43 -2.40
C ILE A 162 -6.17 11.13 -3.71
N ARG A 163 -6.16 12.48 -3.76
CA ARG A 163 -5.69 13.22 -4.94
C ARG A 163 -4.25 12.87 -5.30
N GLU A 164 -3.39 12.81 -4.29
CA GLU A 164 -2.00 12.40 -4.44
C GLU A 164 -1.87 10.93 -4.85
N ALA A 165 -2.59 10.02 -4.17
CA ALA A 165 -2.52 8.59 -4.47
C ALA A 165 -2.89 8.26 -5.93
N LEU A 166 -3.81 9.03 -6.50
CA LEU A 166 -4.27 8.92 -7.88
C LEU A 166 -3.34 9.56 -8.92
N TYR A 167 -2.24 10.20 -8.51
CA TYR A 167 -1.27 10.80 -9.43
C TYR A 167 -0.07 9.88 -9.66
N PRO A 168 0.00 9.16 -10.81
CA PRO A 168 0.91 8.02 -10.98
C PRO A 168 2.35 8.41 -11.37
N PHE A 169 2.61 9.69 -11.60
CA PHE A 169 3.91 10.16 -12.07
C PHE A 169 4.87 10.43 -10.91
N LYS A 170 6.16 10.15 -11.14
CA LYS A 170 7.24 10.47 -10.19
C LYS A 170 7.71 11.93 -10.27
N THR A 171 6.80 12.82 -10.64
CA THR A 171 7.11 14.24 -10.81
C THR A 171 6.53 15.01 -9.66
N ALA A 172 7.21 16.10 -9.30
CA ALA A 172 6.72 16.99 -8.28
C ALA A 172 5.40 17.64 -8.73
N VAL A 173 4.47 17.79 -7.79
CA VAL A 173 3.11 18.26 -8.05
C VAL A 173 2.60 19.03 -6.84
N ILE A 174 1.76 20.04 -7.06
CA ILE A 174 1.14 20.81 -5.98
C ILE A 174 -0.27 20.27 -5.73
N VAL A 175 -0.56 19.90 -4.49
CA VAL A 175 -1.89 19.46 -4.03
C VAL A 175 -2.25 20.27 -2.80
N SER A 176 -3.36 21.02 -2.85
CA SER A 176 -3.80 21.88 -1.74
C SER A 176 -2.66 22.75 -1.16
N ASP A 177 -1.99 23.49 -2.05
CA ASP A 177 -0.84 24.37 -1.75
C ASP A 177 0.41 23.68 -1.17
N LYS A 178 0.45 22.34 -1.15
CA LYS A 178 1.62 21.56 -0.71
C LYS A 178 2.35 20.95 -1.90
N LEU A 179 3.67 21.14 -1.94
CA LEU A 179 4.54 20.50 -2.91
C LEU A 179 4.78 19.03 -2.53
N ILE A 180 4.29 18.12 -3.35
CA ILE A 180 4.57 16.68 -3.27
C ILE A 180 5.66 16.36 -4.27
N LYS A 181 6.86 16.04 -3.80
CA LYS A 181 8.05 15.86 -4.67
C LYS A 181 8.00 14.61 -5.57
N SER A 182 7.20 13.60 -5.23
CA SER A 182 7.28 12.26 -5.83
C SER A 182 5.95 11.66 -6.29
N GLY A 183 4.91 12.47 -6.50
CA GLY A 183 3.55 11.97 -6.76
C GLY A 183 3.12 10.91 -5.75
N ASN A 184 2.48 9.83 -6.21
CA ASN A 184 1.95 8.78 -5.34
C ASN A 184 3.01 7.86 -4.69
N TRP A 185 4.30 7.99 -5.02
CA TRP A 185 5.31 7.01 -4.62
C TRP A 185 5.52 6.92 -3.10
N ARG A 186 5.47 8.06 -2.40
CA ARG A 186 5.65 8.05 -0.94
C ARG A 186 4.50 7.33 -0.24
N LEU A 187 3.28 7.49 -0.75
CA LEU A 187 2.10 6.78 -0.25
C LEU A 187 2.19 5.29 -0.60
N ALA A 188 2.68 4.95 -1.79
CA ALA A 188 2.85 3.55 -2.19
C ALA A 188 3.87 2.80 -1.31
N ILE A 189 5.03 3.40 -1.02
CA ILE A 189 6.04 2.79 -0.13
C ILE A 189 5.46 2.55 1.27
N LEU A 190 4.76 3.54 1.81
CA LEU A 190 4.07 3.41 3.09
C LEU A 190 3.00 2.31 3.03
N GLY A 191 2.19 2.31 1.98
CA GLY A 191 1.10 1.37 1.80
C GLY A 191 1.56 -0.07 1.60
N ASP A 192 2.65 -0.34 0.89
CA ASP A 192 3.26 -1.67 0.78
C ASP A 192 3.67 -2.21 2.15
N THR A 193 4.25 -1.35 2.99
CA THR A 193 4.61 -1.70 4.37
C THR A 193 3.37 -2.06 5.18
N VAL A 194 2.35 -1.19 5.15
CA VAL A 194 1.11 -1.38 5.92
C VAL A 194 0.31 -2.59 5.41
N LEU A 195 0.29 -2.84 4.10
CA LEU A 195 -0.29 -4.03 3.48
C LEU A 195 0.30 -5.31 4.07
N LYS A 196 1.64 -5.40 4.09
CA LYS A 196 2.35 -6.56 4.66
C LYS A 196 2.05 -6.72 6.14
N THR A 197 2.08 -5.62 6.89
CA THR A 197 1.73 -5.64 8.32
C THR A 197 0.30 -6.15 8.54
N ALA A 198 -0.69 -5.63 7.81
CA ALA A 198 -2.09 -6.04 7.95
C ALA A 198 -2.31 -7.54 7.61
N LEU A 199 -1.66 -8.03 6.55
CA LEU A 199 -1.72 -9.45 6.17
C LEU A 199 -1.07 -10.34 7.24
N LEU A 200 0.10 -9.98 7.77
CA LEU A 200 0.78 -10.76 8.80
C LEU A 200 0.07 -10.71 10.16
N ASP A 201 -0.44 -9.54 10.54
CA ASP A 201 -1.17 -9.34 11.80
C ASP A 201 -2.40 -10.26 11.88
N SER A 202 -3.14 -10.42 10.77
CA SER A 202 -4.29 -11.34 10.70
C SER A 202 -3.94 -12.82 10.89
N ARG A 203 -2.66 -13.19 10.79
CA ARG A 203 -2.17 -14.58 10.92
C ARG A 203 -1.42 -14.81 12.22
N PHE A 204 -1.12 -13.78 12.98
CA PHE A 204 -0.27 -13.90 14.16
C PHE A 204 -0.83 -14.85 15.23
N GLY A 205 -2.16 -14.87 15.40
CA GLY A 205 -2.84 -15.76 16.34
C GLY A 205 -3.18 -17.15 15.78
N VAL A 206 -2.88 -17.41 14.51
CA VAL A 206 -3.22 -18.67 13.83
C VAL A 206 -2.10 -19.68 14.05
N ASN A 207 -2.45 -20.93 14.37
CA ASN A 207 -1.48 -22.01 14.55
C ASN A 207 -0.96 -22.51 13.20
N GLU A 208 -0.07 -21.75 12.58
CA GLU A 208 0.55 -22.02 11.29
C GLU A 208 2.08 -21.97 11.37
N THR A 209 2.72 -22.59 10.39
CA THR A 209 4.16 -22.51 10.21
C THR A 209 4.57 -21.15 9.65
N LEU A 210 5.83 -20.77 9.88
CA LEU A 210 6.43 -19.59 9.26
C LEU A 210 6.31 -19.61 7.72
N TYR A 211 6.44 -20.80 7.12
CA TYR A 211 6.33 -20.97 5.67
C TYR A 211 4.92 -20.65 5.17
N GLU A 212 3.88 -21.16 5.82
CA GLU A 212 2.48 -20.88 5.46
C GLU A 212 2.16 -19.39 5.57
N THR A 213 2.61 -18.74 6.65
CA THR A 213 2.46 -17.29 6.85
C THR A 213 3.18 -16.49 5.76
N HIS A 214 4.40 -16.90 5.41
CA HIS A 214 5.19 -16.24 4.36
C HIS A 214 4.52 -16.34 2.99
N ILE A 215 4.07 -17.54 2.60
CA ILE A 215 3.37 -17.77 1.32
C ILE A 215 2.06 -16.98 1.28
N PHE A 216 1.27 -16.98 2.36
CA PHE A 216 0.03 -16.22 2.44
C PHE A 216 0.23 -14.72 2.14
N GLY A 217 1.26 -14.12 2.76
CA GLY A 217 1.61 -12.72 2.54
C GLY A 217 2.17 -12.47 1.13
N GLN A 218 3.05 -13.34 0.65
CA GLN A 218 3.68 -13.21 -0.67
C GLN A 218 2.66 -13.30 -1.82
N ASP A 219 1.73 -14.25 -1.76
CA ASP A 219 0.74 -14.47 -2.81
C ASP A 219 -0.19 -13.25 -3.00
N ARG A 220 -0.39 -12.45 -1.95
CA ARG A 220 -1.29 -11.28 -1.97
C ARG A 220 -0.54 -9.97 -2.17
N GLY A 221 0.68 -9.84 -1.63
CA GLY A 221 1.47 -8.62 -1.66
C GLY A 221 2.22 -8.36 -2.96
N THR A 222 2.12 -9.23 -3.97
CA THR A 222 2.83 -8.99 -5.24
C THR A 222 2.10 -7.96 -6.12
N ASN A 223 2.86 -7.20 -6.90
CA ASN A 223 2.31 -6.31 -7.94
C ASN A 223 1.34 -7.01 -8.88
N ALA A 224 1.57 -8.29 -9.20
CA ALA A 224 0.67 -9.06 -10.06
C ALA A 224 -0.68 -9.33 -9.37
N ALA A 225 -0.67 -9.75 -8.11
CA ALA A 225 -1.88 -9.97 -7.33
C ALA A 225 -2.67 -8.68 -7.09
N LEU A 226 -1.97 -7.59 -6.74
CA LEU A 226 -2.57 -6.27 -6.57
C LEU A 226 -3.17 -5.74 -7.88
N ALA A 227 -2.46 -5.90 -9.00
CA ALA A 227 -2.98 -5.51 -10.31
C ALA A 227 -4.23 -6.29 -10.70
N GLU A 228 -4.23 -7.60 -10.46
CA GLU A 228 -5.40 -8.43 -10.75
C GLU A 228 -6.59 -8.02 -9.89
N ALA A 229 -6.38 -7.77 -8.60
CA ALA A 229 -7.41 -7.23 -7.74
C ALA A 229 -7.91 -5.86 -8.22
N ALA A 230 -7.00 -4.94 -8.58
CA ALA A 230 -7.34 -3.62 -9.10
C ALA A 230 -8.24 -3.69 -10.35
N ARG A 231 -7.92 -4.59 -11.30
CA ARG A 231 -8.74 -4.80 -12.50
C ARG A 231 -10.13 -5.32 -12.18
N ARG A 232 -10.25 -6.31 -11.27
CA ARG A 232 -11.56 -6.85 -10.84
C ARG A 232 -12.47 -5.79 -10.24
N HIS A 233 -11.90 -4.77 -9.61
CA HIS A 233 -12.63 -3.66 -8.99
C HIS A 233 -12.71 -2.40 -9.87
N GLY A 234 -12.29 -2.45 -11.14
CA GLY A 234 -12.36 -1.30 -12.06
C GLY A 234 -11.38 -0.16 -11.75
N LEU A 235 -10.41 -0.36 -10.85
CA LEU A 235 -9.42 0.66 -10.50
C LEU A 235 -8.43 0.95 -11.64
N SER A 236 -8.36 0.08 -12.65
CA SER A 236 -7.57 0.31 -13.87
C SER A 236 -8.00 1.57 -14.63
N ASP A 237 -9.29 1.89 -14.59
CA ASP A 237 -9.87 3.00 -15.35
C ASP A 237 -9.40 4.36 -14.81
N LEU A 238 -8.93 4.39 -13.57
CA LEU A 238 -8.34 5.58 -12.93
C LEU A 238 -7.03 6.00 -13.58
N LEU A 239 -6.29 5.06 -14.20
CA LEU A 239 -5.00 5.34 -14.82
C LEU A 239 -5.09 5.69 -16.30
N VAL A 240 -6.20 5.37 -16.97
CA VAL A 240 -6.42 5.61 -18.40
C VAL A 240 -6.11 7.06 -18.82
N PRO A 241 -6.48 8.11 -18.05
CA PRO A 241 -6.16 9.49 -18.44
C PRO A 241 -4.65 9.82 -18.47
N PHE A 242 -3.80 9.00 -17.84
CA PHE A 242 -2.38 9.25 -17.66
C PHE A 242 -1.48 8.46 -18.60
N ILE A 243 -2.05 7.50 -19.35
CA ILE A 243 -1.28 6.59 -20.19
C ILE A 243 -1.74 6.65 -21.64
N VAL A 244 -0.78 6.42 -22.55
CA VAL A 244 -1.06 6.33 -24.00
C VAL A 244 -1.60 4.94 -24.36
N SER A 245 -1.23 3.91 -23.60
CA SER A 245 -1.71 2.53 -23.80
C SER A 245 -3.11 2.34 -23.23
N ARG A 246 -3.88 1.39 -23.78
CA ARG A 246 -5.23 1.07 -23.29
C ARG A 246 -5.23 0.35 -21.94
N ASP A 247 -4.14 -0.31 -21.56
CA ASP A 247 -4.06 -1.10 -20.32
C ASP A 247 -2.84 -0.66 -19.49
N PRO A 248 -3.03 -0.29 -18.20
CA PRO A 248 -1.93 0.00 -17.29
C PRO A 248 -1.10 -1.25 -16.96
N SER A 249 0.21 -1.08 -16.82
CA SER A 249 1.07 -2.21 -16.41
C SER A 249 0.74 -2.69 -14.99
N SER A 250 1.00 -3.97 -14.70
CA SER A 250 0.80 -4.52 -13.34
C SER A 250 1.57 -3.75 -12.27
N LYS A 251 2.73 -3.19 -12.61
CA LYS A 251 3.49 -2.32 -11.70
C LYS A 251 2.73 -1.04 -11.37
N MET A 252 2.14 -0.38 -12.36
CA MET A 252 1.38 0.86 -12.13
C MET A 252 0.12 0.61 -11.28
N LEU A 253 -0.59 -0.49 -11.55
CA LEU A 253 -1.76 -0.87 -10.77
C LEU A 253 -1.40 -1.28 -9.33
N GLY A 254 -0.32 -2.05 -9.16
CA GLY A 254 0.21 -2.38 -7.84
C GLY A 254 0.53 -1.12 -7.04
N THR A 255 1.32 -0.22 -7.61
CA THR A 255 1.67 1.08 -6.99
C THR A 255 0.44 1.95 -6.70
N LEU A 256 -0.58 1.93 -7.56
CA LEU A 256 -1.85 2.63 -7.29
C LEU A 256 -2.55 2.06 -6.06
N VAL A 257 -2.70 0.73 -5.97
CA VAL A 257 -3.36 0.09 -4.82
C VAL A 257 -2.57 0.33 -3.55
N GLU A 258 -1.24 0.19 -3.59
CA GLU A 258 -0.36 0.52 -2.47
C GLU A 258 -0.55 1.99 -2.04
N ALA A 259 -0.60 2.94 -2.98
CA ALA A 259 -0.81 4.33 -2.65
C ALA A 259 -2.19 4.60 -2.01
N ILE A 260 -3.24 3.91 -2.46
CA ILE A 260 -4.58 3.98 -1.83
C ILE A 260 -4.52 3.43 -0.40
N ILE A 261 -3.82 2.30 -0.17
CA ILE A 261 -3.61 1.76 1.19
C ILE A 261 -2.89 2.78 2.07
N GLY A 262 -1.82 3.40 1.55
CA GLY A 262 -1.08 4.44 2.25
C GLY A 262 -1.95 5.66 2.58
N ALA A 263 -2.82 6.08 1.65
CA ALA A 263 -3.75 7.18 1.88
C ALA A 263 -4.78 6.85 2.96
N ILE A 264 -5.38 5.64 2.94
CA ILE A 264 -6.31 5.18 3.98
C ILE A 264 -5.63 5.19 5.34
N TRP A 265 -4.43 4.61 5.43
CA TRP A 265 -3.66 4.55 6.67
C TRP A 265 -3.39 5.93 7.29
N VAL A 266 -3.02 6.91 6.48
CA VAL A 266 -2.75 8.27 6.96
C VAL A 266 -4.04 9.03 7.30
N ASP A 267 -5.10 8.83 6.54
CA ASP A 267 -6.40 9.49 6.76
C ASP A 267 -7.16 8.93 7.98
N SER A 268 -6.97 7.64 8.25
CA SER A 268 -7.57 6.92 9.37
C SER A 268 -6.81 7.09 10.69
N ASP A 269 -5.85 8.01 10.74
CA ASP A 269 -4.96 8.24 11.89
C ASP A 269 -4.25 6.95 12.34
N LYS A 270 -3.76 6.17 11.35
CA LYS A 270 -3.03 4.91 11.55
C LYS A 270 -3.90 3.77 12.12
N ASP A 271 -5.18 3.73 11.75
CA ASP A 271 -6.07 2.60 12.08
C ASP A 271 -5.81 1.41 11.14
N LEU A 272 -5.20 0.35 11.67
CA LEU A 272 -4.92 -0.88 10.91
C LEU A 272 -6.21 -1.62 10.54
N ALA A 273 -7.27 -1.48 11.34
CA ALA A 273 -8.56 -2.10 11.04
C ALA A 273 -9.21 -1.47 9.80
N ALA A 274 -9.02 -0.16 9.56
CA ALA A 274 -9.45 0.49 8.32
C ALA A 274 -8.80 -0.12 7.09
N VAL A 275 -7.49 -0.40 7.17
CA VAL A 275 -6.77 -1.06 6.09
C VAL A 275 -7.25 -2.50 5.91
N LYS A 276 -7.39 -3.27 7.00
CA LYS A 276 -7.91 -4.65 6.93
C LYS A 276 -9.27 -4.71 6.23
N ARG A 277 -10.21 -3.83 6.59
CA ARG A 277 -11.52 -3.74 5.92
C ARG A 277 -11.41 -3.54 4.41
N PHE A 278 -10.48 -2.70 3.95
CA PHE A 278 -10.24 -2.56 2.52
C PHE A 278 -9.67 -3.85 1.91
N LEU A 279 -8.68 -4.48 2.54
CA LEU A 279 -8.07 -5.72 2.04
C LEU A 279 -9.08 -6.89 1.97
N GLU A 280 -10.02 -6.97 2.92
CA GLU A 280 -11.12 -7.92 2.90
C GLU A 280 -12.00 -7.75 1.65
N VAL A 281 -12.32 -6.51 1.29
CA VAL A 281 -13.07 -6.20 0.07
C VAL A 281 -12.24 -6.49 -1.19
N LEU A 282 -10.96 -6.12 -1.17
CA LEU A 282 -10.04 -6.25 -2.30
C LEU A 282 -9.84 -7.72 -2.70
N TYR A 283 -9.61 -8.59 -1.72
CA TYR A 283 -9.32 -10.02 -1.94
C TYR A 283 -10.51 -10.96 -1.72
N HIS A 284 -11.66 -10.46 -1.24
CA HIS A 284 -12.79 -11.29 -0.79
C HIS A 284 -12.37 -12.32 0.27
N ILE A 285 -11.63 -11.86 1.27
CA ILE A 285 -11.18 -12.66 2.42
C ILE A 285 -11.66 -12.03 3.73
N LYS A 286 -11.48 -12.74 4.85
CA LYS A 286 -11.69 -12.20 6.19
C LYS A 286 -10.34 -12.07 6.89
N LEU A 287 -10.07 -10.92 7.50
CA LEU A 287 -8.87 -10.64 8.28
C LEU A 287 -9.31 -10.36 9.72
N ASP A 288 -8.97 -11.26 10.64
CA ASP A 288 -9.25 -11.09 12.07
C ASP A 288 -8.32 -10.03 12.70
#